data_AF-A0A6N2R6W7-F1
#
_entry.id   AF-A0A6N2R6W7-F1
#
_cell.length_a   1.000
_cell.length_b   1.000
_cell.length_c   1.000
_cell.angle_alpha   90.00
_cell.angle_beta   90.00
_cell.angle_gamma   90.00
#
_symmetry.space_group_name_H-M   'P 1'
#
loop_
_entity.id
_entity.type
_entity.pdbx_description
1 polymer ?
#
loop_
_entity_poly.entity_id
_entity_poly.type
_entity_poly.pdbx_seq_one_letter_code
_entity_poly.pdbx_strand_id
1 'polypeptide(L)'
;MNNEATRAQLRRVPLAGALTVALLGAGALSVFAPTAPAASAAEVNGIITSASVRNEFSPNGPNRLWDSFSADLTFDTTGKSVKQGDTLTIDLPAELRTRNATFDVTDKKTGGVALNCTVPFGLGQTVTCTFTDYVNTHVNAKGDIHVRADMASTTTNASLTFKINHKVEIKADIPNGNVVVNKESWVPPSPWKYGWQLHDGHSERFTWEIHIPAKSIQAPVISVTDTFDTSHGGYKLFNDPSSDPNAWQRTRLLKWNSTEAYKKDPYHEHPSSRVKVGEAINGGTFTLTETSTGFVATFPNSNDDAIYELKYYTELKSPEGLKIGNSFNNTADVNGLTAKKEIEVETVGWGNVEGQLRTTPPTPTVTTPPATTVTPSPSVSTTEATPSPSTSTTPSPKTPLARTGAMTAPAIGLGVLGLALGAALMRRRQQA
;
A
#
# COMPACT_ATOMS: atom_id res chain seq x y z
N MET A 1 36.53 -45.06 39.15
CA MET A 1 36.11 -44.91 40.56
C MET A 1 34.61 -44.71 40.57
N ASN A 2 33.90 -45.38 41.48
CA ASN A 2 32.50 -45.74 41.29
C ASN A 2 31.54 -44.83 42.08
N ASN A 3 30.36 -44.62 41.52
CA ASN A 3 29.02 -44.89 42.08
C ASN A 3 28.02 -44.01 41.29
N GLU A 4 27.10 -44.56 40.51
CA GLU A 4 25.85 -45.23 40.95
C GLU A 4 24.95 -44.34 41.81
N ALA A 5 23.61 -44.36 41.71
CA ALA A 5 22.68 -44.69 40.62
C ALA A 5 21.26 -44.47 41.17
N THR A 6 20.34 -43.84 40.42
CA THR A 6 18.92 -44.21 40.56
C THR A 6 18.13 -43.92 39.28
N ARG A 7 17.53 -44.97 38.72
CA ARG A 7 16.48 -44.90 37.70
C ARG A 7 15.16 -44.47 38.36
N ALA A 8 14.35 -43.73 37.61
CA ALA A 8 12.91 -44.01 37.53
C ALA A 8 12.49 -43.89 36.05
N GLN A 9 11.74 -44.87 35.56
CA GLN A 9 11.38 -45.05 34.15
C GLN A 9 9.87 -45.34 34.08
N LEU A 10 9.28 -45.23 32.88
CA LEU A 10 7.88 -45.60 32.54
C LEU A 10 6.84 -44.51 32.97
N ARG A 11 5.72 -44.26 32.24
CA ARG A 11 5.18 -44.90 31.03
C ARG A 11 4.21 -43.96 30.27
N ARG A 12 4.05 -44.14 28.96
CA ARG A 12 2.78 -43.85 28.21
C ARG A 12 1.73 -44.91 28.66
N VAL A 13 0.40 -44.83 28.49
CA VAL A 13 -0.44 -44.42 27.35
C VAL A 13 -1.86 -43.97 27.87
N PRO A 14 -3.01 -43.99 27.13
CA PRO A 14 -3.96 -42.86 27.09
C PRO A 14 -5.25 -43.09 27.91
N LEU A 15 -6.21 -42.16 27.83
CA LEU A 15 -7.63 -42.50 27.94
C LEU A 15 -8.50 -41.58 27.07
N ALA A 16 -9.42 -42.18 26.31
CA ALA A 16 -10.51 -41.47 25.65
C ALA A 16 -11.70 -41.34 26.63
N GLY A 17 -12.45 -40.24 26.54
CA GLY A 17 -13.66 -40.03 27.33
C GLY A 17 -14.67 -39.23 26.51
N ALA A 18 -15.65 -39.90 25.93
CA ALA A 18 -16.74 -39.26 25.22
C ALA A 18 -17.74 -38.65 26.22
N LEU A 19 -18.26 -37.46 25.92
CA LEU A 19 -19.44 -36.92 26.60
C LEU A 19 -20.51 -36.58 25.56
N THR A 20 -21.42 -37.54 25.34
CA THR A 20 -22.66 -37.33 24.61
C THR A 20 -23.65 -36.55 25.47
N VAL A 21 -24.09 -35.39 25.00
CA VAL A 21 -25.28 -34.70 25.54
C VAL A 21 -26.31 -34.62 24.42
N ALA A 22 -27.35 -35.45 24.52
CA ALA A 22 -28.52 -35.36 23.68
C ALA A 22 -29.56 -34.45 24.33
N LEU A 23 -30.02 -33.41 23.62
CA LEU A 23 -31.30 -32.78 23.89
C LEU A 23 -32.16 -32.82 22.62
N LEU A 24 -33.26 -33.57 22.72
CA LEU A 24 -34.40 -33.46 21.83
C LEU A 24 -35.25 -32.27 22.29
N GLY A 25 -35.64 -31.38 21.37
CA GLY A 25 -36.44 -30.20 21.72
C GLY A 25 -37.02 -29.44 20.54
N ALA A 26 -38.29 -29.73 20.22
CA ALA A 26 -39.30 -28.91 19.55
C ALA A 26 -38.88 -28.05 18.33
N GLY A 27 -39.39 -28.46 17.17
CA GLY A 27 -39.15 -27.81 15.89
C GLY A 27 -39.68 -26.38 15.71
N ALA A 28 -39.00 -25.68 14.81
CA ALA A 28 -39.56 -24.62 13.98
C ALA A 28 -39.19 -24.95 12.52
N LEU A 29 -40.19 -25.13 11.66
CA LEU A 29 -39.98 -25.27 10.21
C LEU A 29 -39.70 -23.90 9.60
N SER A 30 -38.45 -23.43 9.77
CA SER A 30 -37.93 -22.30 9.02
C SER A 30 -37.89 -22.66 7.55
N VAL A 31 -38.82 -22.13 6.76
CA VAL A 31 -38.77 -22.20 5.30
C VAL A 31 -37.54 -21.41 4.85
N PHE A 32 -36.43 -22.11 4.62
CA PHE A 32 -35.28 -21.56 3.91
C PHE A 32 -35.72 -21.27 2.48
N ALA A 33 -36.18 -20.03 2.24
CA ALA A 33 -36.09 -19.46 0.91
C ALA A 33 -34.61 -19.55 0.50
N PRO A 34 -34.28 -20.13 -0.67
CA PRO A 34 -32.91 -20.12 -1.14
C PRO A 34 -32.50 -18.67 -1.34
N THR A 35 -31.66 -18.15 -0.45
CA THR A 35 -30.89 -16.95 -0.72
C THR A 35 -30.18 -17.19 -2.04
N ALA A 36 -30.47 -16.37 -3.05
CA ALA A 36 -29.76 -16.42 -4.32
C ALA A 36 -28.26 -16.45 -3.99
N PRO A 37 -27.45 -17.34 -4.62
CA PRO A 37 -26.02 -17.38 -4.36
C PRO A 37 -25.47 -15.97 -4.53
N ALA A 38 -24.73 -15.47 -3.52
CA ALA A 38 -23.94 -14.27 -3.71
C ALA A 38 -23.11 -14.49 -4.98
N ALA A 39 -23.22 -13.58 -5.95
CA ALA A 39 -22.58 -13.74 -7.23
C ALA A 39 -21.07 -13.88 -6.99
N SER A 40 -20.55 -15.10 -7.17
CA SER A 40 -19.14 -15.37 -6.93
C SER A 40 -18.34 -14.62 -7.96
N ALA A 41 -17.55 -13.64 -7.50
CA ALA A 41 -16.44 -13.08 -8.25
C ALA A 41 -15.61 -14.23 -8.86
N ALA A 42 -15.31 -14.16 -10.16
CA ALA A 42 -14.47 -15.15 -10.83
C ALA A 42 -13.12 -14.56 -11.22
N GLU A 43 -12.05 -15.36 -11.11
CA GLU A 43 -10.73 -15.00 -11.67
C GLU A 43 -10.79 -15.02 -13.20
N VAL A 44 -10.55 -13.87 -13.84
CA VAL A 44 -10.52 -13.74 -15.30
C VAL A 44 -9.17 -14.23 -15.82
N ASN A 45 -9.19 -15.32 -16.59
CA ASN A 45 -7.98 -16.00 -17.03
C ASN A 45 -7.58 -15.67 -18.48
N GLY A 46 -6.27 -15.49 -18.69
CA GLY A 46 -5.67 -15.27 -20.01
C GLY A 46 -6.12 -13.97 -20.67
N ILE A 47 -6.10 -12.87 -19.92
CA ILE A 47 -6.30 -11.50 -20.42
C ILE A 47 -5.02 -10.65 -20.43
N ILE A 48 -4.03 -10.97 -19.59
CA ILE A 48 -2.72 -10.30 -19.64
C ILE A 48 -1.93 -10.87 -20.80
N THR A 49 -1.47 -9.99 -21.70
CA THR A 49 -0.81 -10.35 -22.96
C THR A 49 0.71 -10.16 -22.91
N SER A 50 1.20 -9.24 -22.07
CA SER A 50 2.62 -8.92 -21.93
C SER A 50 2.90 -8.24 -20.60
N ALA A 51 4.15 -8.34 -20.14
CA ALA A 51 4.70 -7.55 -19.05
C ALA A 51 6.09 -7.03 -19.48
N SER A 52 6.42 -5.81 -19.08
CA SER A 52 7.73 -5.18 -19.24
C SER A 52 8.14 -4.48 -17.97
N VAL A 53 9.43 -4.32 -17.73
CA VAL A 53 9.94 -3.53 -16.60
C VAL A 53 10.90 -2.45 -17.07
N ARG A 54 10.85 -1.29 -16.42
CA ARG A 54 11.77 -0.17 -16.70
C ARG A 54 12.37 0.33 -15.38
N ASN A 55 13.67 0.64 -15.40
CA ASN A 55 14.31 1.38 -14.32
C ASN A 55 13.97 2.87 -14.50
N GLU A 56 13.29 3.46 -13.51
CA GLU A 56 12.90 4.87 -13.54
C GLU A 56 13.96 5.78 -12.92
N PHE A 57 14.81 5.24 -12.04
CA PHE A 57 15.87 6.00 -11.36
C PHE A 57 17.15 6.09 -12.19
N SER A 58 17.55 4.98 -12.83
CA SER A 58 18.68 4.89 -13.77
C SER A 58 18.25 4.27 -15.11
N PRO A 59 17.49 4.98 -15.98
CA PRO A 59 16.94 4.40 -17.22
C PRO A 59 18.01 3.85 -18.19
N ASN A 60 19.18 4.48 -18.21
CA ASN A 60 20.34 4.06 -19.03
C ASN A 60 21.29 3.09 -18.30
N GLY A 61 20.90 2.61 -17.12
CA GLY A 61 21.69 1.73 -16.28
C GLY A 61 22.91 2.39 -15.60
N PRO A 62 23.73 1.59 -14.89
CA PRO A 62 23.46 0.21 -14.48
C PRO A 62 22.29 0.15 -13.48
N ASN A 63 21.59 -0.99 -13.43
CA ASN A 63 20.52 -1.21 -12.45
C ASN A 63 21.13 -1.46 -11.07
N ARG A 64 20.63 -0.75 -10.06
CA ARG A 64 21.13 -0.85 -8.69
C ARG A 64 20.06 -1.32 -7.73
N LEU A 65 20.50 -1.93 -6.62
CA LEU A 65 19.68 -2.15 -5.45
C LEU A 65 19.09 -0.81 -4.96
N TRP A 66 17.79 -0.80 -4.69
CA TRP A 66 16.94 0.34 -4.34
C TRP A 66 16.66 1.36 -5.45
N ASP A 67 17.02 1.09 -6.71
CA ASP A 67 16.46 1.84 -7.84
C ASP A 67 14.94 1.62 -7.91
N SER A 68 14.18 2.67 -8.22
CA SER A 68 12.75 2.58 -8.53
C SER A 68 12.54 1.98 -9.92
N PHE A 69 11.67 0.99 -10.03
CA PHE A 69 11.23 0.38 -11.27
C PHE A 69 9.72 0.56 -11.47
N SER A 70 9.27 0.62 -12.72
CA SER A 70 7.86 0.39 -13.07
C SER A 70 7.72 -0.99 -13.70
N ALA A 71 6.75 -1.76 -13.22
CA ALA A 71 6.23 -2.96 -13.85
C ALA A 71 4.98 -2.59 -14.66
N ASP A 72 5.07 -2.73 -15.97
CA ASP A 72 4.07 -2.31 -16.93
C ASP A 72 3.46 -3.56 -17.57
N LEU A 73 2.16 -3.80 -17.36
CA LEU A 73 1.43 -4.97 -17.89
C LEU A 73 0.34 -4.53 -18.87
N THR A 74 0.16 -5.28 -19.95
CA THR A 74 -0.89 -5.05 -20.95
C THR A 74 -2.00 -6.08 -20.80
N PHE A 75 -3.26 -5.66 -20.86
CA PHE A 75 -4.42 -6.56 -20.86
C PHE A 75 -5.35 -6.36 -22.06
N ASP A 76 -5.99 -7.45 -22.47
CA ASP A 76 -6.98 -7.49 -23.53
C ASP A 76 -8.12 -8.45 -23.15
N THR A 77 -9.34 -7.92 -23.03
CA THR A 77 -10.56 -8.70 -22.74
C THR A 77 -11.35 -9.08 -23.99
N THR A 78 -10.79 -8.88 -25.19
CA THR A 78 -11.45 -9.20 -26.47
C THR A 78 -11.91 -10.66 -26.51
N GLY A 79 -13.20 -10.88 -26.79
CA GLY A 79 -13.79 -12.22 -26.86
C GLY A 79 -13.91 -12.93 -25.50
N LYS A 80 -13.66 -12.26 -24.38
CA LYS A 80 -13.89 -12.76 -23.02
C LYS A 80 -15.23 -12.26 -22.49
N SER A 81 -15.90 -13.08 -21.70
CA SER A 81 -17.04 -12.63 -20.88
C SER A 81 -16.50 -12.22 -19.51
N VAL A 82 -16.58 -10.94 -19.19
CA VAL A 82 -16.17 -10.35 -17.91
C VAL A 82 -17.38 -9.65 -17.30
N LYS A 83 -17.52 -9.75 -15.98
CA LYS A 83 -18.61 -9.18 -15.19
C LYS A 83 -18.07 -8.29 -14.08
N GLN A 84 -18.92 -7.38 -13.61
CA GLN A 84 -18.64 -6.59 -12.42
C GLN A 84 -18.37 -7.52 -11.23
N GLY A 85 -17.30 -7.24 -10.48
CA GLY A 85 -16.84 -8.05 -9.36
C GLY A 85 -15.86 -9.16 -9.73
N ASP A 86 -15.70 -9.52 -11.01
CA ASP A 86 -14.64 -10.45 -11.43
C ASP A 86 -13.25 -9.86 -11.14
N THR A 87 -12.24 -10.72 -10.96
CA THR A 87 -10.91 -10.32 -10.49
C THR A 87 -9.78 -10.74 -11.43
N LEU A 88 -8.65 -10.05 -11.29
CA LEU A 88 -7.36 -10.36 -11.88
C LEU A 88 -6.30 -10.22 -10.77
N THR A 89 -5.44 -11.22 -10.59
CA THR A 89 -4.27 -11.09 -9.71
C THR A 89 -2.95 -11.18 -10.48
N ILE A 90 -1.98 -10.37 -10.05
CA ILE A 90 -0.63 -10.28 -10.61
C ILE A 90 0.35 -10.41 -9.45
N ASP A 91 0.98 -11.58 -9.31
CA ASP A 91 2.08 -11.75 -8.37
C ASP A 91 3.33 -11.06 -8.93
N LEU A 92 3.84 -10.09 -8.18
CA LEU A 92 5.07 -9.41 -8.51
C LEU A 92 6.28 -10.30 -8.15
N PRO A 93 7.39 -10.20 -8.92
CA PRO A 93 8.65 -10.86 -8.60
C PRO A 93 9.12 -10.58 -7.16
N ALA A 94 9.71 -11.59 -6.50
CA ALA A 94 10.19 -11.48 -5.12
C ALA A 94 11.30 -10.43 -4.95
N GLU A 95 11.98 -10.07 -6.03
CA GLU A 95 12.98 -9.01 -6.12
C GLU A 95 12.38 -7.60 -5.98
N LEU A 96 11.10 -7.42 -6.27
CA LEU A 96 10.42 -6.12 -6.21
C LEU A 96 9.76 -5.91 -4.86
N ARG A 97 9.94 -4.70 -4.31
CA ARG A 97 9.25 -4.22 -3.10
C ARG A 97 8.21 -3.17 -3.44
N THR A 98 6.97 -3.42 -3.09
CA THR A 98 5.86 -2.47 -3.23
C THR A 98 5.56 -1.73 -1.94
N ARG A 99 4.76 -0.67 -2.11
CA ARG A 99 4.21 0.22 -1.09
C ARG A 99 2.70 -0.03 -1.06
N ASN A 100 2.04 0.22 0.07
CA ASN A 100 0.59 -0.02 0.15
C ASN A 100 -0.17 1.06 -0.64
N ALA A 101 -0.99 0.67 -1.62
CA ALA A 101 -1.77 1.60 -2.41
C ALA A 101 -3.08 1.02 -2.96
N THR A 102 -3.96 1.93 -3.36
CA THR A 102 -5.15 1.68 -4.16
C THR A 102 -5.12 2.64 -5.33
N PHE A 103 -5.40 2.16 -6.53
CA PHE A 103 -5.37 2.94 -7.76
C PHE A 103 -6.36 2.40 -8.78
N ASP A 104 -6.75 3.25 -9.73
CA ASP A 104 -7.78 2.95 -10.71
C ASP A 104 -7.20 2.83 -12.13
N VAL A 105 -7.74 1.89 -12.90
CA VAL A 105 -7.51 1.81 -14.35
C VAL A 105 -8.68 2.53 -15.02
N THR A 106 -8.39 3.68 -15.63
CA THR A 106 -9.41 4.65 -16.05
C THR A 106 -9.44 4.83 -17.56
N ASP A 107 -10.64 4.89 -18.11
CA ASP A 107 -10.88 5.27 -19.49
C ASP A 107 -10.62 6.78 -19.66
N LYS A 108 -9.52 7.13 -20.33
CA LYS A 108 -9.11 8.53 -20.55
C LYS A 108 -10.11 9.35 -21.38
N LYS A 109 -11.02 8.72 -22.12
CA LYS A 109 -12.03 9.40 -22.96
C LYS A 109 -13.32 9.65 -22.21
N THR A 110 -13.74 8.70 -21.36
CA THR A 110 -15.04 8.76 -20.66
C THR A 110 -14.93 9.12 -19.17
N GLY A 111 -13.75 8.99 -18.58
CA GLY A 111 -13.54 9.08 -17.13
C GLY A 111 -14.03 7.84 -16.35
N GLY A 112 -14.53 6.81 -17.05
CA GLY A 112 -15.02 5.58 -16.41
C GLY A 112 -13.88 4.73 -15.86
N VAL A 113 -13.94 4.37 -14.58
CA VAL A 113 -13.01 3.42 -13.96
C VAL A 113 -13.42 2.01 -14.34
N ALA A 114 -12.54 1.21 -14.94
CA ALA A 114 -12.81 -0.18 -15.33
C ALA A 114 -12.27 -1.23 -14.35
N LEU A 115 -11.19 -0.91 -13.64
CA LEU A 115 -10.63 -1.74 -12.58
C LEU A 115 -10.32 -0.86 -11.37
N ASN A 116 -10.73 -1.29 -10.17
CA ASN A 116 -10.12 -0.83 -8.93
C ASN A 116 -9.02 -1.82 -8.55
N CYS A 117 -7.78 -1.35 -8.41
CA CYS A 117 -6.61 -2.15 -8.09
C CYS A 117 -6.08 -1.83 -6.69
N THR A 118 -5.63 -2.86 -5.98
CA THR A 118 -4.97 -2.77 -4.68
C THR A 118 -3.63 -3.48 -4.72
N VAL A 119 -2.62 -2.90 -4.08
CA VAL A 119 -1.29 -3.50 -3.93
C VAL A 119 -0.84 -3.33 -2.48
N PRO A 120 -0.58 -4.43 -1.74
CA PRO A 120 -0.02 -4.36 -0.40
C PRO A 120 1.43 -3.86 -0.39
N PHE A 121 1.93 -3.42 0.77
CA PHE A 121 3.37 -3.20 0.95
C PHE A 121 4.10 -4.51 1.22
N GLY A 122 5.34 -4.64 0.73
CA GLY A 122 6.18 -5.81 1.00
C GLY A 122 6.98 -6.28 -0.21
N LEU A 123 7.67 -7.41 -0.07
CA LEU A 123 8.40 -8.08 -1.16
C LEU A 123 7.46 -9.02 -1.93
N GLY A 124 7.55 -9.04 -3.26
CA GLY A 124 6.82 -9.99 -4.11
C GLY A 124 5.31 -10.04 -3.84
N GLN A 125 4.68 -8.88 -3.67
CA GLN A 125 3.26 -8.79 -3.33
C GLN A 125 2.36 -9.05 -4.53
N THR A 126 1.12 -9.46 -4.27
CA THR A 126 0.09 -9.64 -5.28
C THR A 126 -0.69 -8.33 -5.48
N VAL A 127 -0.69 -7.81 -6.71
CA VAL A 127 -1.63 -6.77 -7.13
C VAL A 127 -2.97 -7.44 -7.42
N THR A 128 -4.04 -6.95 -6.82
CA THR A 128 -5.41 -7.46 -7.02
C THR A 128 -6.27 -6.38 -7.64
N CYS A 129 -6.76 -6.61 -8.85
CA CYS A 129 -7.64 -5.72 -9.59
C CYS A 129 -9.03 -6.33 -9.73
N THR A 130 -10.08 -5.54 -9.47
CA THR A 130 -11.49 -5.96 -9.55
C THR A 130 -12.22 -5.17 -10.63
N PHE A 131 -12.93 -5.85 -11.52
CA PHE A 131 -13.74 -5.22 -12.58
C PHE A 131 -14.95 -4.48 -11.99
N THR A 132 -15.13 -3.24 -12.43
CA THR A 132 -16.22 -2.36 -11.99
C THR A 132 -17.51 -2.59 -12.79
N ASP A 133 -18.50 -1.72 -12.62
CA ASP A 133 -19.69 -1.65 -13.47
C ASP A 133 -19.42 -1.18 -14.91
N TYR A 134 -18.21 -0.67 -15.23
CA TYR A 134 -17.82 -0.29 -16.60
C TYR A 134 -18.03 -1.41 -17.61
N VAL A 135 -17.78 -2.67 -17.21
CA VAL A 135 -17.98 -3.84 -18.09
C VAL A 135 -19.46 -4.15 -18.35
N ASN A 136 -20.40 -3.55 -17.62
CA ASN A 136 -21.84 -3.69 -17.90
C ASN A 136 -22.25 -2.91 -19.15
N THR A 137 -21.50 -1.86 -19.52
CA THR A 137 -21.74 -1.01 -20.71
C THR A 137 -20.67 -1.16 -21.78
N HIS A 138 -19.47 -1.65 -21.44
CA HIS A 138 -18.36 -1.84 -22.37
C HIS A 138 -17.95 -3.32 -22.54
N VAL A 139 -17.34 -3.64 -23.68
CA VAL A 139 -16.76 -4.95 -24.05
C VAL A 139 -15.44 -4.77 -24.79
N ASN A 140 -14.67 -5.85 -24.93
CA ASN A 140 -13.38 -5.87 -25.64
C ASN A 140 -12.41 -4.77 -25.16
N ALA A 141 -12.44 -4.49 -23.85
CA ALA A 141 -11.60 -3.51 -23.21
C ALA A 141 -10.13 -3.93 -23.28
N LYS A 142 -9.28 -3.00 -23.73
CA LYS A 142 -7.82 -3.15 -23.80
C LYS A 142 -7.16 -2.04 -23.01
N GLY A 143 -6.05 -2.33 -22.37
CA GLY A 143 -5.42 -1.34 -21.50
C GLY A 143 -4.08 -1.75 -20.91
N ASP A 144 -3.62 -0.91 -20.01
CA ASP A 144 -2.38 -1.04 -19.26
C ASP A 144 -2.62 -1.00 -17.75
N ILE A 145 -1.74 -1.67 -17.01
CA ILE A 145 -1.64 -1.62 -15.56
C ILE A 145 -0.17 -1.36 -15.25
N HIS A 146 0.11 -0.25 -14.58
CA HIS A 146 1.44 0.16 -14.17
C HIS A 146 1.56 0.08 -12.65
N VAL A 147 2.66 -0.49 -12.16
CA VAL A 147 2.96 -0.59 -10.73
C VAL A 147 4.42 -0.24 -10.47
N ARG A 148 4.65 0.82 -9.70
CA ARG A 148 5.97 1.26 -9.23
C ARG A 148 6.41 0.42 -8.03
N ALA A 149 7.65 -0.06 -8.06
CA ALA A 149 8.25 -0.87 -7.00
C ALA A 149 9.76 -0.61 -6.89
N ASP A 150 10.30 -0.68 -5.69
CA ASP A 150 11.73 -0.51 -5.43
C ASP A 150 12.45 -1.87 -5.60
N MET A 151 13.61 -1.90 -6.28
CA MET A 151 14.37 -3.12 -6.52
C MET A 151 15.11 -3.56 -5.24
N ALA A 152 14.55 -4.51 -4.49
CA ALA A 152 14.98 -4.84 -3.13
C ALA A 152 15.97 -6.01 -3.02
N SER A 153 16.41 -6.59 -4.14
CA SER A 153 17.50 -7.57 -4.19
C SER A 153 18.35 -7.45 -5.45
N THR A 154 19.65 -7.74 -5.33
CA THR A 154 20.51 -7.95 -6.50
C THR A 154 20.15 -9.25 -7.23
N THR A 155 20.25 -9.25 -8.55
CA THR A 155 20.03 -10.45 -9.37
C THR A 155 20.99 -10.47 -10.55
N THR A 156 21.50 -11.65 -10.89
CA THR A 156 22.25 -11.91 -12.14
C THR A 156 21.34 -12.27 -13.31
N ASN A 157 20.03 -12.44 -13.07
CA ASN A 157 19.06 -12.70 -14.12
C ASN A 157 18.87 -11.46 -14.98
N ALA A 158 18.72 -11.64 -16.29
CA ALA A 158 18.37 -10.58 -17.23
C ALA A 158 16.85 -10.36 -17.37
N SER A 159 16.03 -11.08 -16.61
CA SER A 159 14.57 -10.96 -16.60
C SER A 159 13.98 -11.22 -15.21
N LEU A 160 12.81 -10.62 -14.98
CA LEU A 160 11.94 -10.87 -13.84
C LEU A 160 10.73 -11.72 -14.28
N THR A 161 10.18 -12.53 -13.36
CA THR A 161 9.04 -13.41 -13.66
C THR A 161 7.83 -13.03 -12.81
N PHE A 162 6.75 -12.64 -13.47
CA PHE A 162 5.43 -12.33 -12.91
C PHE A 162 4.53 -13.57 -12.99
N LYS A 163 3.55 -13.71 -12.08
CA LYS A 163 2.53 -14.77 -12.20
C LYS A 163 1.13 -14.18 -12.25
N ILE A 164 0.40 -14.50 -13.31
CA ILE A 164 -0.99 -14.08 -13.49
C ILE A 164 -1.91 -15.16 -12.92
N ASN A 165 -2.85 -14.76 -12.06
CA ASN A 165 -3.74 -15.64 -11.31
C ASN A 165 -2.99 -16.81 -10.62
N HIS A 166 -1.82 -16.49 -10.06
CA HIS A 166 -0.88 -17.40 -9.37
C HIS A 166 -0.31 -18.56 -10.22
N LYS A 167 -0.60 -18.62 -11.53
CA LYS A 167 -0.39 -19.82 -12.37
C LYS A 167 0.37 -19.56 -13.66
N VAL A 168 0.04 -18.49 -14.38
CA VAL A 168 0.61 -18.22 -15.71
C VAL A 168 1.83 -17.33 -15.57
N GLU A 169 3.02 -17.88 -15.85
CA GLU A 169 4.26 -17.11 -15.77
C GLU A 169 4.44 -16.23 -17.01
N ILE A 170 4.74 -14.94 -16.79
CA ILE A 170 5.13 -13.98 -17.82
C ILE A 170 6.48 -13.41 -17.44
N LYS A 171 7.44 -13.43 -18.38
CA LYS A 171 8.78 -12.87 -18.18
C LYS A 171 8.85 -11.47 -18.77
N ALA A 172 9.46 -10.57 -18.03
CA ALA A 172 9.83 -9.24 -18.48
C ALA A 172 11.36 -9.11 -18.42
N ASP A 173 12.00 -8.80 -19.53
CA ASP A 173 13.44 -8.52 -19.54
C ASP A 173 13.75 -7.23 -18.77
N ILE A 174 14.86 -7.24 -18.03
CA ILE A 174 15.38 -6.07 -17.31
C ILE A 174 16.27 -5.29 -18.28
N PRO A 175 15.90 -4.06 -18.70
CA PRO A 175 16.76 -3.24 -19.55
C PRO A 175 18.11 -3.00 -18.86
N ASN A 176 19.20 -3.09 -19.61
CA ASN A 176 20.58 -3.03 -19.09
C ASN A 176 21.00 -4.22 -18.18
N GLY A 177 20.15 -5.25 -18.05
CA GLY A 177 20.51 -6.54 -17.45
C GLY A 177 20.54 -6.53 -15.92
N ASN A 178 21.59 -7.12 -15.35
CA ASN A 178 21.68 -7.49 -13.93
C ASN A 178 21.55 -6.31 -12.96
N VAL A 179 21.08 -6.60 -11.75
CA VAL A 179 20.98 -5.63 -10.65
C VAL A 179 22.17 -5.80 -9.71
N VAL A 180 22.94 -4.73 -9.50
CA VAL A 180 24.15 -4.73 -8.66
C VAL A 180 23.98 -3.89 -7.39
N VAL A 181 24.85 -4.10 -6.41
CA VAL A 181 25.03 -3.11 -5.33
C VAL A 181 25.82 -1.90 -5.83
N ASN A 182 25.54 -0.73 -5.25
CA ASN A 182 26.50 0.36 -5.28
C ASN A 182 27.78 -0.08 -4.57
N LYS A 183 28.93 0.32 -5.10
CA LYS A 183 30.25 0.02 -4.51
C LYS A 183 30.82 1.19 -3.71
N GLU A 184 30.42 2.42 -4.06
CA GLU A 184 30.87 3.64 -3.41
C GLU A 184 29.71 4.61 -3.17
N SER A 185 29.71 5.28 -2.01
CA SER A 185 28.84 6.41 -1.70
C SER A 185 29.38 7.70 -2.31
N TRP A 186 28.49 8.59 -2.77
CA TRP A 186 28.88 9.94 -3.15
C TRP A 186 29.00 10.83 -1.91
N VAL A 187 30.14 11.51 -1.78
CA VAL A 187 30.38 12.48 -0.69
C VAL A 187 30.00 13.87 -1.19
N PRO A 188 29.02 14.55 -0.57
CA PRO A 188 28.67 15.90 -0.96
C PRO A 188 29.80 16.89 -0.59
N PRO A 189 29.98 18.01 -1.32
CA PRO A 189 31.01 19.00 -1.03
C PRO A 189 30.63 19.97 0.11
N SER A 190 29.34 20.00 0.47
CA SER A 190 28.73 20.85 1.49
C SER A 190 27.62 20.04 2.18
N PRO A 191 26.93 20.58 3.21
CA PRO A 191 25.74 19.93 3.75
C PRO A 191 24.73 19.62 2.65
N TRP A 192 24.24 18.39 2.62
CA TRP A 192 23.27 17.89 1.65
C TRP A 192 22.13 17.18 2.38
N LYS A 193 20.92 17.29 1.84
CA LYS A 193 19.71 16.78 2.48
C LYS A 193 19.04 15.76 1.57
N TYR A 194 18.67 14.64 2.14
CA TYR A 194 17.95 13.57 1.45
C TYR A 194 16.78 13.08 2.30
N GLY A 195 15.92 12.28 1.69
CA GLY A 195 14.73 11.76 2.36
C GLY A 195 13.75 11.11 1.39
N TRP A 196 12.92 10.24 1.96
CA TRP A 196 11.89 9.46 1.27
C TRP A 196 10.77 9.12 2.26
N GLN A 197 9.55 8.92 1.75
CA GLN A 197 8.41 8.43 2.54
C GLN A 197 8.67 7.00 3.05
N LEU A 198 8.07 6.57 4.17
CA LEU A 198 8.16 5.20 4.66
C LEU A 198 7.09 4.30 4.05
N HIS A 199 7.45 3.04 3.82
CA HIS A 199 6.64 2.05 3.09
C HIS A 199 6.64 0.67 3.75
N ASP A 200 6.92 0.63 5.04
CA ASP A 200 6.94 -0.54 5.93
C ASP A 200 5.66 -0.60 6.79
N GLY A 201 4.55 -0.10 6.26
CA GLY A 201 3.27 0.05 6.97
C GLY A 201 3.02 1.47 7.49
N HIS A 202 3.99 2.38 7.33
CA HIS A 202 3.95 3.74 7.86
C HIS A 202 3.93 4.82 6.76
N SER A 203 2.88 4.84 5.93
CA SER A 203 2.77 5.81 4.83
C SER A 203 2.62 7.26 5.32
N GLU A 204 2.27 7.48 6.59
CA GLU A 204 2.24 8.77 7.28
C GLU A 204 3.62 9.30 7.70
N ARG A 205 4.71 8.53 7.50
CA ARG A 205 6.06 8.87 7.97
C ARG A 205 7.02 9.12 6.81
N PHE A 206 8.06 9.91 7.09
CA PHE A 206 9.17 10.20 6.18
C PHE A 206 10.50 10.01 6.89
N THR A 207 11.48 9.44 6.20
CA THR A 207 12.90 9.41 6.60
C THR A 207 13.55 10.68 6.08
N TRP A 208 14.36 11.31 6.91
CA TRP A 208 15.22 12.42 6.51
C TRP A 208 16.66 12.18 6.94
N GLU A 209 17.57 12.62 6.09
CA GLU A 209 19.01 12.55 6.31
C GLU A 209 19.62 13.91 5.98
N ILE A 210 20.54 14.36 6.84
CA ILE A 210 21.36 15.54 6.59
C ILE A 210 22.82 15.09 6.65
N HIS A 211 23.43 15.01 5.48
CA HIS A 211 24.81 14.59 5.25
C HIS A 211 25.72 15.81 5.37
N ILE A 212 26.65 15.79 6.32
CA ILE A 212 27.46 16.95 6.73
C ILE A 212 28.95 16.55 6.67
N PRO A 213 29.68 16.96 5.62
CA PRO A 213 31.15 16.82 5.58
C PRO A 213 31.78 17.78 6.59
N ALA A 214 32.59 17.27 7.53
CA ALA A 214 33.16 18.07 8.61
C ALA A 214 33.97 19.27 8.09
N LYS A 215 34.78 19.05 7.03
CA LYS A 215 35.55 20.07 6.31
C LYS A 215 34.74 21.27 5.80
N SER A 216 33.44 21.09 5.54
CA SER A 216 32.57 22.18 5.09
C SER A 216 32.17 23.14 6.21
N ILE A 217 32.34 22.74 7.48
CA ILE A 217 31.96 23.50 8.67
C ILE A 217 33.21 23.90 9.46
N GLN A 218 33.63 25.15 9.36
CA GLN A 218 34.80 25.68 10.09
C GLN A 218 34.54 25.87 11.60
N ALA A 219 33.28 25.80 12.04
CA ALA A 219 32.93 25.98 13.44
C ALA A 219 33.33 24.75 14.29
N PRO A 220 33.79 24.94 15.54
CA PRO A 220 34.10 23.83 16.46
C PRO A 220 32.86 23.08 16.94
N VAL A 221 31.66 23.65 16.75
CA VAL A 221 30.37 23.03 17.03
C VAL A 221 29.52 23.12 15.77
N ILE A 222 29.06 21.97 15.30
CA ILE A 222 28.07 21.88 14.23
C ILE A 222 26.70 22.15 14.85
N SER A 223 25.94 23.03 14.23
CA SER A 223 24.58 23.42 14.63
C SER A 223 23.67 23.32 13.43
N VAL A 224 22.70 22.40 13.52
CA VAL A 224 21.68 22.14 12.50
C VAL A 224 20.36 22.72 12.98
N THR A 225 19.85 23.74 12.29
CA THR A 225 18.46 24.22 12.46
C THR A 225 17.63 23.63 11.33
N ASP A 226 16.80 22.64 11.64
CA ASP A 226 15.93 22.00 10.66
C ASP A 226 14.51 22.56 10.76
N THR A 227 13.91 22.89 9.61
CA THR A 227 12.60 23.52 9.50
C THR A 227 11.72 22.73 8.54
N PHE A 228 10.62 22.26 9.11
CA PHE A 228 9.60 21.42 8.48
C PHE A 228 8.56 22.26 7.72
N ASP A 229 8.01 21.69 6.66
CA ASP A 229 6.83 22.26 6.02
C ASP A 229 5.64 22.30 6.97
N THR A 230 4.80 23.33 6.80
CA THR A 230 3.49 23.45 7.44
C THR A 230 2.33 23.31 6.44
N SER A 231 2.63 23.21 5.14
CA SER A 231 1.68 22.84 4.09
C SER A 231 1.04 21.47 4.36
N HIS A 232 -0.17 21.26 3.82
CA HIS A 232 -0.92 19.99 3.96
C HIS A 232 -1.10 19.48 5.41
N GLY A 233 -1.09 20.38 6.39
CA GLY A 233 -1.17 20.09 7.83
C GLY A 233 0.20 19.99 8.52
N GLY A 234 1.27 19.89 7.74
CA GLY A 234 2.66 19.77 8.20
C GLY A 234 2.95 18.46 8.91
N TYR A 235 4.19 18.35 9.37
CA TYR A 235 4.68 17.20 10.12
C TYR A 235 5.28 17.59 11.47
N LYS A 236 5.44 16.59 12.35
CA LYS A 236 6.11 16.66 13.64
C LYS A 236 7.34 15.74 13.62
N LEU A 237 8.31 16.00 14.50
CA LEU A 237 9.44 15.10 14.68
C LEU A 237 8.91 13.78 15.28
N PHE A 238 9.33 12.65 14.72
CA PHE A 238 9.05 11.34 15.29
C PHE A 238 10.28 10.91 16.11
N ASN A 239 10.15 10.96 17.43
CA ASN A 239 11.25 10.70 18.36
C ASN A 239 10.76 9.98 19.63
N ASP A 240 9.86 8.98 19.46
CA ASP A 240 9.17 8.33 20.57
C ASP A 240 10.16 7.72 21.60
N PRO A 241 10.12 8.15 22.88
CA PRO A 241 11.04 7.69 23.92
C PRO A 241 10.67 6.33 24.53
N SER A 242 9.48 5.78 24.24
CA SER A 242 8.95 4.55 24.84
C SER A 242 9.62 3.27 24.33
N SER A 243 9.31 2.13 24.97
CA SER A 243 9.79 0.79 24.64
C SER A 243 9.19 0.20 23.35
N ASP A 244 8.94 1.05 22.35
CA ASP A 244 8.37 0.73 21.04
C ASP A 244 9.32 -0.19 20.24
N PRO A 245 8.84 -1.26 19.56
CA PRO A 245 9.62 -1.97 18.54
C PRO A 245 10.26 -1.04 17.48
N ASN A 246 9.74 0.18 17.31
CA ASN A 246 10.27 1.23 16.43
C ASN A 246 11.33 2.15 17.05
N ALA A 247 12.02 1.74 18.11
CA ALA A 247 13.18 2.47 18.64
C ALA A 247 14.29 2.75 17.58
N TRP A 248 14.27 2.03 16.45
CA TRP A 248 15.10 2.30 15.27
C TRP A 248 14.69 3.55 14.47
N GLN A 249 13.54 4.17 14.73
CA GLN A 249 13.06 5.42 14.10
C GLN A 249 13.39 6.67 14.94
N ARG A 250 14.26 6.56 15.95
CA ARG A 250 14.70 7.72 16.74
C ARG A 250 15.76 8.56 16.03
N THR A 251 15.79 9.85 16.35
CA THR A 251 16.82 10.76 15.85
C THR A 251 18.20 10.35 16.38
N ARG A 252 19.18 10.30 15.48
CA ARG A 252 20.53 9.82 15.75
C ARG A 252 21.55 10.51 14.84
N LEU A 253 22.75 10.66 15.37
CA LEU A 253 23.92 11.11 14.64
C LEU A 253 24.77 9.89 14.28
N LEU A 254 25.00 9.67 12.99
CA LEU A 254 25.98 8.72 12.49
C LEU A 254 27.27 9.48 12.16
N LYS A 255 28.42 8.84 12.37
CA LYS A 255 29.73 9.42 12.04
C LYS A 255 30.62 8.37 11.36
N TRP A 256 31.28 8.77 10.28
CA TRP A 256 32.43 8.09 9.70
C TRP A 256 33.67 8.92 10.00
N ASN A 257 34.75 8.28 10.45
CA ASN A 257 35.97 8.98 10.83
C ASN A 257 36.81 9.49 9.65
N SER A 258 36.50 9.06 8.42
CA SER A 258 37.16 9.48 7.17
C SER A 258 36.20 9.49 5.99
N THR A 259 36.50 10.30 4.97
CA THR A 259 35.80 10.34 3.68
C THR A 259 35.86 8.98 2.99
N GLU A 260 36.98 8.26 3.12
CA GLU A 260 37.15 6.93 2.53
C GLU A 260 36.24 5.88 3.18
N ALA A 261 36.06 5.94 4.51
CA ALA A 261 35.16 5.02 5.22
C ALA A 261 33.69 5.25 4.81
N TYR A 262 33.26 6.52 4.69
CA TYR A 262 31.93 6.86 4.19
C TYR A 262 31.73 6.39 2.74
N LYS A 263 32.72 6.63 1.86
CA LYS A 263 32.66 6.13 0.47
C LYS A 263 32.49 4.63 0.40
N LYS A 264 33.17 3.85 1.25
CA LYS A 264 33.07 2.38 1.28
C LYS A 264 31.75 1.86 1.89
N ASP A 265 30.87 2.73 2.35
CA ASP A 265 29.59 2.39 2.98
C ASP A 265 28.40 3.01 2.21
N PRO A 266 28.11 2.57 0.96
CA PRO A 266 27.09 3.16 0.08
C PRO A 266 25.64 3.04 0.57
N TYR A 267 25.39 2.30 1.65
CA TYR A 267 24.07 2.14 2.27
C TYR A 267 24.02 2.68 3.71
N HIS A 268 25.13 3.28 4.18
CA HIS A 268 25.27 3.87 5.52
C HIS A 268 24.97 2.89 6.67
N GLU A 269 25.28 1.61 6.46
CA GLU A 269 25.05 0.50 7.40
C GLU A 269 26.21 0.32 8.40
N HIS A 270 27.40 0.89 8.13
CA HIS A 270 28.63 0.69 8.90
C HIS A 270 29.37 2.00 9.32
N PRO A 271 28.70 2.97 9.97
CA PRO A 271 29.37 4.14 10.53
C PRO A 271 30.33 3.78 11.67
N SER A 272 31.42 4.55 11.78
CA SER A 272 32.38 4.47 12.89
C SER A 272 31.77 4.78 14.26
N SER A 273 30.65 5.50 14.32
CA SER A 273 29.88 5.73 15.55
C SER A 273 28.39 5.93 15.25
N ARG A 274 27.54 5.43 16.15
CA ARG A 274 26.08 5.65 16.16
C ARG A 274 25.73 6.28 17.51
N VAL A 275 25.35 7.56 17.52
CA VAL A 275 25.18 8.37 18.74
C VAL A 275 23.72 8.82 18.87
N LYS A 276 23.09 8.52 20.00
CA LYS A 276 21.73 8.97 20.32
C LYS A 276 21.74 10.37 20.94
N VAL A 277 20.60 11.06 20.89
CA VAL A 277 20.43 12.34 21.59
C VAL A 277 20.75 12.16 23.08
N GLY A 278 21.63 13.01 23.61
CA GLY A 278 22.16 12.97 24.98
C GLY A 278 23.46 12.16 25.16
N GLU A 279 23.89 11.38 24.17
CA GLU A 279 25.15 10.62 24.23
C GLU A 279 26.37 11.47 23.83
N ALA A 280 27.54 11.06 24.32
CA ALA A 280 28.80 11.78 24.11
C ALA A 280 29.38 11.58 22.69
N ILE A 281 29.93 12.65 22.12
CA ILE A 281 30.67 12.61 20.85
C ILE A 281 31.76 13.69 20.83
N ASN A 282 32.95 13.35 20.33
CA ASN A 282 34.07 14.28 20.14
C ASN A 282 34.44 15.12 21.39
N GLY A 283 34.26 14.57 22.60
CA GLY A 283 34.55 15.26 23.87
C GLY A 283 33.43 16.16 24.41
N GLY A 284 32.30 16.28 23.70
CA GLY A 284 31.07 16.90 24.18
C GLY A 284 29.87 15.96 23.99
N THR A 285 28.68 16.53 23.74
CA THR A 285 27.42 15.79 23.69
C THR A 285 26.64 16.12 22.41
N PHE A 286 25.98 15.12 21.82
CA PHE A 286 24.98 15.34 20.78
C PHE A 286 23.64 15.72 21.44
N THR A 287 23.15 16.93 21.17
CA THR A 287 21.90 17.46 21.74
C THR A 287 20.90 17.79 20.65
N LEU A 288 19.61 17.72 20.98
CA LEU A 288 18.49 18.10 20.12
C LEU A 288 17.40 18.75 20.97
N THR A 289 16.89 19.88 20.49
CA THR A 289 15.78 20.63 21.08
C THR A 289 14.73 20.87 20.00
N GLU A 290 13.51 20.35 20.20
CA GLU A 290 12.41 20.59 19.27
C GLU A 290 11.95 22.06 19.27
N THR A 291 11.51 22.54 18.11
CA THR A 291 10.88 23.85 17.93
C THR A 291 9.45 23.67 17.42
N SER A 292 8.66 24.74 17.35
CA SER A 292 7.27 24.68 16.84
C SER A 292 7.16 24.16 15.40
N THR A 293 8.24 24.25 14.62
CA THR A 293 8.29 23.93 13.18
C THR A 293 9.50 23.07 12.82
N GLY A 294 10.10 22.33 13.75
CA GLY A 294 11.31 21.56 13.47
C GLY A 294 12.15 21.26 14.72
N PHE A 295 13.46 21.40 14.61
CA PHE A 295 14.38 21.26 15.75
C PHE A 295 15.68 22.05 15.55
N VAL A 296 16.42 22.24 16.64
CA VAL A 296 17.84 22.62 16.63
C VAL A 296 18.63 21.46 17.22
N ALA A 297 19.63 20.97 16.49
CA ALA A 297 20.52 19.90 16.92
C ALA A 297 21.97 20.37 16.91
N THR A 298 22.74 20.08 17.96
CA THR A 298 24.13 20.52 18.07
C THR A 298 25.06 19.42 18.56
N PHE A 299 26.29 19.39 18.05
CA PHE A 299 27.35 18.46 18.45
C PHE A 299 28.74 19.05 18.13
N PRO A 300 29.79 18.74 18.90
CA PRO A 300 31.14 19.19 18.56
C PRO A 300 31.61 18.59 17.24
N ASN A 301 32.30 19.39 16.44
CA ASN A 301 32.96 18.92 15.21
C ASN A 301 34.19 18.04 15.56
N SER A 302 34.86 17.47 14.56
CA SER A 302 36.10 16.71 14.77
C SER A 302 37.19 17.10 13.76
N ASN A 303 37.83 16.14 13.12
CA ASN A 303 38.75 16.40 12.02
C ASN A 303 37.97 16.65 10.71
N ASP A 304 38.58 17.39 9.78
CA ASP A 304 38.02 17.73 8.47
C ASP A 304 37.53 16.53 7.65
N ASP A 305 38.21 15.38 7.74
CA ASP A 305 37.92 14.19 6.92
C ASP A 305 36.70 13.40 7.44
N ALA A 306 36.15 13.72 8.60
CA ALA A 306 34.95 13.07 9.11
C ALA A 306 33.70 13.44 8.29
N ILE A 307 32.78 12.49 8.13
CA ILE A 307 31.44 12.73 7.59
C ILE A 307 30.42 12.40 8.68
N TYR A 308 29.41 13.25 8.83
CA TYR A 308 28.26 13.00 9.70
C TYR A 308 26.98 12.81 8.89
N GLU A 309 26.06 11.99 9.39
CA GLU A 309 24.67 11.91 8.91
C GLU A 309 23.75 12.12 10.12
N LEU A 310 22.97 13.20 10.13
CA LEU A 310 21.86 13.34 11.08
C LEU A 310 20.63 12.68 10.47
N LYS A 311 20.27 11.50 10.99
CA LYS A 311 19.16 10.67 10.52
C LYS A 311 17.99 10.76 11.50
N TYR A 312 16.81 11.09 10.99
CA TYR A 312 15.61 11.24 11.78
C TYR A 312 14.35 10.97 10.95
N TYR A 313 13.22 10.97 11.63
CA TYR A 313 11.92 10.60 11.06
C TYR A 313 10.92 11.68 11.40
N THR A 314 9.94 11.88 10.54
CA THR A 314 8.82 12.80 10.78
C THR A 314 7.51 12.11 10.47
N GLU A 315 6.46 12.44 11.22
CA GLU A 315 5.11 11.92 11.05
C GLU A 315 4.16 13.07 10.69
N LEU A 316 3.27 12.86 9.73
CA LEU A 316 2.25 13.84 9.37
C LEU A 316 1.37 14.17 10.58
N LYS A 317 1.06 15.46 10.77
CA LYS A 317 0.14 15.91 11.82
C LYS A 317 -1.31 15.56 11.51
N SER A 318 -1.66 15.35 10.24
CA SER A 318 -2.97 14.89 9.78
C SER A 318 -2.82 13.89 8.62
N PRO A 319 -3.54 12.74 8.64
CA PRO A 319 -3.54 11.80 7.52
C PRO A 319 -4.16 12.38 6.25
N GLU A 320 -4.99 13.43 6.34
CA GLU A 320 -5.55 14.12 5.17
C GLU A 320 -4.49 14.82 4.30
N GLY A 321 -3.29 15.05 4.85
CA GLY A 321 -2.14 15.56 4.11
C GLY A 321 -1.59 14.54 3.11
N LEU A 322 -1.88 13.25 3.27
CA LEU A 322 -1.36 12.19 2.42
C LEU A 322 -2.23 11.97 1.18
N LYS A 323 -2.15 12.90 0.23
CA LYS A 323 -2.82 12.82 -1.07
C LYS A 323 -1.78 12.83 -2.19
N ILE A 324 -2.04 12.05 -3.24
CA ILE A 324 -1.17 11.97 -4.42
C ILE A 324 -1.02 13.36 -5.04
N GLY A 325 0.23 13.74 -5.36
CA GLY A 325 0.59 15.06 -5.90
C GLY A 325 0.77 16.17 -4.86
N ASN A 326 0.60 15.90 -3.56
CA ASN A 326 1.07 16.81 -2.50
C ASN A 326 2.60 16.67 -2.35
N SER A 327 3.29 17.78 -2.09
CA SER A 327 4.73 17.80 -1.83
C SER A 327 5.07 18.32 -0.44
N PHE A 328 6.07 17.71 0.19
CA PHE A 328 6.55 18.06 1.52
C PHE A 328 7.99 18.57 1.46
N ASN A 329 8.17 19.84 1.79
CA ASN A 329 9.47 20.53 1.73
C ASN A 329 10.18 20.55 3.08
N ASN A 330 11.42 20.07 3.15
CA ASN A 330 12.21 20.11 4.37
C ASN A 330 13.54 20.86 4.15
N THR A 331 13.89 21.77 5.06
CA THR A 331 15.07 22.65 4.97
C THR A 331 15.92 22.55 6.22
N ALA A 332 17.19 22.20 6.07
CA ALA A 332 18.22 22.31 7.09
C ALA A 332 19.09 23.54 6.84
N ASP A 333 19.36 24.34 7.88
CA ASP A 333 20.51 25.23 7.92
C ASP A 333 21.59 24.60 8.81
N VAL A 334 22.81 24.45 8.29
CA VAL A 334 23.95 23.89 9.01
C VAL A 334 25.04 24.95 9.09
N ASN A 335 25.11 25.64 10.23
CA ASN A 335 26.01 26.79 10.45
C ASN A 335 25.97 27.85 9.32
N GLY A 336 24.79 28.15 8.76
CA GLY A 336 24.61 29.10 7.65
C GLY A 336 24.67 28.48 6.25
N LEU A 337 24.88 27.17 6.12
CA LEU A 337 24.81 26.45 4.86
C LEU A 337 23.46 25.73 4.74
N THR A 338 22.64 26.16 3.77
CA THR A 338 21.29 25.62 3.57
C THR A 338 21.30 24.36 2.70
N ALA A 339 20.64 23.29 3.17
CA ALA A 339 20.36 22.07 2.42
C ALA A 339 18.85 21.79 2.41
N LYS A 340 18.28 21.44 1.24
CA LYS A 340 16.83 21.26 1.05
C LYS A 340 16.51 19.95 0.36
N LYS A 341 15.36 19.37 0.69
CA LYS A 341 14.79 18.21 0.00
C LYS A 341 13.27 18.32 -0.01
N GLU A 342 12.70 18.13 -1.19
CA GLU A 342 11.26 17.94 -1.41
C GLU A 342 10.95 16.46 -1.61
N ILE A 343 9.82 15.99 -1.09
CA ILE A 343 9.26 14.66 -1.31
C ILE A 343 7.82 14.82 -1.78
N GLU A 344 7.54 14.46 -3.04
CA GLU A 344 6.19 14.34 -3.56
C GLU A 344 5.56 13.01 -3.12
N VAL A 345 4.26 13.03 -2.80
CA VAL A 345 3.47 11.81 -2.58
C VAL A 345 3.07 11.28 -3.95
N GLU A 346 3.87 10.34 -4.47
CA GLU A 346 3.65 9.73 -5.78
C GLU A 346 2.57 8.64 -5.71
N THR A 347 1.97 8.30 -6.85
CA THR A 347 1.18 7.07 -6.96
C THR A 347 2.09 5.85 -7.10
N VAL A 348 1.66 4.73 -6.52
CA VAL A 348 2.33 3.42 -6.62
C VAL A 348 1.80 2.64 -7.83
N GLY A 349 0.67 3.04 -8.40
CA GLY A 349 0.14 2.44 -9.63
C GLY A 349 -0.90 3.30 -10.33
N TRP A 350 -1.15 2.97 -11.58
CA TRP A 350 -2.18 3.60 -12.41
C TRP A 350 -2.48 2.68 -13.59
N GLY A 351 -3.51 2.99 -14.38
CA GLY A 351 -3.71 2.33 -15.65
C GLY A 351 -4.68 3.06 -16.55
N ASN A 352 -4.61 2.76 -17.84
CA ASN A 352 -5.51 3.26 -18.86
C ASN A 352 -6.27 2.11 -19.50
N VAL A 353 -7.46 2.39 -20.01
CA VAL A 353 -8.28 1.41 -20.72
C VAL A 353 -9.08 2.09 -21.83
N GLU A 354 -9.36 1.35 -22.90
CA GLU A 354 -10.39 1.72 -23.86
C GLU A 354 -11.30 0.51 -24.11
N GLY A 355 -12.60 0.67 -23.86
CA GLY A 355 -13.64 -0.33 -24.14
C GLY A 355 -14.54 0.08 -25.30
N GLN A 356 -15.07 -0.91 -26.02
CA GLN A 356 -16.12 -0.69 -27.02
C GLN A 356 -17.47 -0.67 -26.31
N LEU A 357 -18.31 0.34 -26.59
CA LEU A 357 -19.70 0.33 -26.09
C LEU A 357 -20.42 -0.93 -26.58
N ARG A 358 -21.14 -1.60 -25.67
CA ARG A 358 -22.05 -2.70 -26.00
C ARG A 358 -23.12 -2.18 -26.94
N THR A 359 -23.23 -2.80 -28.11
CA THR A 359 -24.42 -2.64 -28.93
C THR A 359 -25.60 -3.22 -28.17
N THR A 360 -26.61 -2.39 -27.89
CA THR A 360 -27.90 -2.90 -27.42
C THR A 360 -28.43 -3.89 -28.45
N PRO A 361 -28.85 -5.11 -28.04
CA PRO A 361 -29.57 -6.00 -28.94
C PRO A 361 -30.76 -5.24 -29.55
N PRO A 362 -31.10 -5.44 -30.84
CA PRO A 362 -32.28 -4.82 -31.40
C PRO A 362 -33.49 -5.24 -30.56
N THR A 363 -34.28 -4.26 -30.12
CA THR A 363 -35.56 -4.51 -29.45
C THR A 363 -36.36 -5.50 -30.30
N PRO A 364 -36.80 -6.65 -29.76
CA PRO A 364 -37.58 -7.59 -30.53
C PRO A 364 -38.85 -6.88 -30.98
N THR A 365 -38.99 -6.67 -32.29
CA THR A 365 -40.19 -6.07 -32.87
C THR A 365 -41.39 -6.92 -32.51
N VAL A 366 -42.23 -6.43 -31.60
CA VAL A 366 -43.49 -7.07 -31.28
C VAL A 366 -44.41 -6.89 -32.48
N THR A 367 -44.37 -7.85 -33.40
CA THR A 367 -45.30 -7.91 -34.52
C THR A 367 -46.68 -8.24 -33.99
N THR A 368 -47.47 -7.20 -33.71
CA THR A 368 -48.87 -7.33 -33.28
C THR A 368 -49.64 -8.14 -34.33
N PRO A 369 -50.26 -9.28 -33.97
CA PRO A 369 -51.12 -10.01 -34.91
C PRO A 369 -52.29 -9.13 -35.36
N PRO A 370 -52.76 -9.23 -36.61
CA PRO A 370 -53.90 -8.45 -37.08
C PRO A 370 -55.15 -8.78 -36.26
N ALA A 371 -55.85 -7.74 -35.80
CA ALA A 371 -57.04 -7.90 -34.97
C ALA A 371 -58.17 -8.57 -35.76
N THR A 372 -58.66 -9.70 -35.25
CA THR A 372 -59.88 -10.34 -35.75
C THR A 372 -61.11 -9.58 -35.28
N THR A 373 -61.81 -8.95 -36.22
CA THR A 373 -63.08 -8.26 -35.97
C THR A 373 -64.16 -9.26 -35.55
N VAL A 374 -64.57 -9.25 -34.29
CA VAL A 374 -65.76 -9.97 -33.80
C VAL A 374 -66.91 -9.00 -33.59
N THR A 375 -67.99 -9.21 -34.35
CA THR A 375 -69.21 -8.40 -34.30
C THR A 375 -70.09 -8.81 -33.11
N PRO A 376 -70.46 -7.89 -32.18
CA PRO A 376 -71.42 -8.18 -31.13
C PRO A 376 -72.87 -8.11 -31.66
N SER A 377 -73.71 -9.04 -31.22
CA SER A 377 -75.16 -9.07 -31.48
C SER A 377 -75.92 -8.33 -30.36
N PRO A 378 -77.07 -7.66 -30.62
CA PRO A 378 -77.71 -6.76 -29.64
C PRO A 378 -78.87 -7.37 -28.82
N SER A 379 -79.29 -6.59 -27.81
CA SER A 379 -80.50 -6.74 -26.96
C SER A 379 -80.35 -7.72 -25.77
N VAL A 380 -80.93 -7.47 -24.58
CA VAL A 380 -82.13 -6.67 -24.24
C VAL A 380 -81.94 -5.84 -22.95
N SER A 381 -82.63 -4.70 -22.83
CA SER A 381 -82.70 -3.85 -21.63
C SER A 381 -83.70 -4.34 -20.56
N THR A 382 -83.45 -3.98 -19.29
CA THR A 382 -84.51 -3.67 -18.30
C THR A 382 -84.03 -2.59 -17.31
N THR A 383 -84.98 -1.80 -16.81
CA THR A 383 -84.78 -0.47 -16.18
C THR A 383 -84.55 -0.50 -14.65
N GLU A 384 -84.05 0.65 -14.16
CA GLU A 384 -84.08 1.19 -12.76
C GLU A 384 -83.03 0.68 -11.75
N ALA A 385 -82.58 1.47 -10.75
CA ALA A 385 -82.96 2.83 -10.31
C ALA A 385 -81.75 3.68 -9.80
N THR A 386 -82.02 4.94 -9.41
CA THR A 386 -81.10 5.96 -8.83
C THR A 386 -81.81 6.54 -7.56
N PRO A 387 -81.18 7.08 -6.48
CA PRO A 387 -79.92 7.83 -6.51
C PRO A 387 -78.93 7.74 -5.32
N SER A 388 -77.85 8.51 -5.52
CA SER A 388 -76.73 8.95 -4.66
C SER A 388 -77.13 9.56 -3.27
N PRO A 389 -76.18 9.82 -2.32
CA PRO A 389 -75.16 10.86 -2.52
C PRO A 389 -73.72 10.54 -2.04
N SER A 390 -72.78 11.30 -2.62
CA SER A 390 -71.36 11.38 -2.28
C SER A 390 -71.07 12.22 -1.03
N THR A 391 -69.93 11.97 -0.38
CA THR A 391 -69.17 13.02 0.34
C THR A 391 -67.67 12.93 0.05
N SER A 392 -67.09 14.05 -0.37
CA SER A 392 -65.65 14.25 -0.57
C SER A 392 -65.03 14.90 0.67
N THR A 393 -63.78 14.57 1.02
CA THR A 393 -62.84 15.57 1.56
C THR A 393 -61.35 15.21 1.36
N THR A 394 -60.55 16.27 1.21
CA THR A 394 -59.14 16.39 0.79
C THR A 394 -58.12 16.10 1.94
N PRO A 395 -56.81 15.82 1.68
CA PRO A 395 -55.90 15.20 2.67
C PRO A 395 -54.78 16.13 3.25
N SER A 396 -53.86 15.51 4.03
CA SER A 396 -52.54 15.99 4.54
C SER A 396 -52.50 16.85 5.83
N PRO A 397 -51.35 16.95 6.57
CA PRO A 397 -50.02 16.32 6.39
C PRO A 397 -49.34 15.67 7.65
N LYS A 398 -48.22 14.96 7.38
CA LYS A 398 -47.00 14.58 8.16
C LYS A 398 -46.83 15.12 9.60
N THR A 399 -46.17 14.44 10.57
CA THR A 399 -44.69 14.16 10.68
C THR A 399 -44.39 13.23 11.90
N PRO A 400 -43.13 13.01 12.36
CA PRO A 400 -42.22 11.88 12.07
C PRO A 400 -42.17 10.72 13.10
N LEU A 401 -41.53 9.60 12.72
CA LEU A 401 -41.17 8.48 13.60
C LEU A 401 -39.78 8.64 14.27
N ALA A 402 -39.59 8.02 15.43
CA ALA A 402 -38.40 8.16 16.29
C ALA A 402 -37.36 7.03 16.16
N ARG A 403 -36.16 7.31 16.69
CA ARG A 403 -34.95 6.45 16.69
C ARG A 403 -35.10 5.11 17.42
N THR A 404 -34.49 4.08 16.84
CA THR A 404 -33.68 3.03 17.52
C THR A 404 -32.48 2.74 16.62
N GLY A 405 -31.23 2.55 17.07
CA GLY A 405 -30.76 2.21 18.41
C GLY A 405 -29.90 0.95 18.37
N ALA A 406 -28.91 0.88 17.46
CA ALA A 406 -28.10 -0.31 17.24
C ALA A 406 -26.95 -0.42 18.25
N MET A 407 -26.85 -1.55 18.93
CA MET A 407 -25.71 -1.89 19.79
C MET A 407 -24.61 -2.59 19.00
N THR A 408 -23.35 -2.22 19.26
CA THR A 408 -22.17 -2.89 18.73
C THR A 408 -21.67 -3.95 19.72
N ALA A 409 -21.34 -5.14 19.21
CA ALA A 409 -20.60 -6.18 19.92
C ALA A 409 -19.32 -6.50 19.14
N PRO A 410 -18.16 -6.72 19.80
CA PRO A 410 -16.89 -6.92 19.12
C PRO A 410 -16.68 -8.37 18.70
N ALA A 411 -16.18 -8.57 17.47
CA ALA A 411 -15.71 -9.88 17.01
C ALA A 411 -14.20 -10.03 17.30
N ILE A 412 -13.85 -11.02 18.12
CA ILE A 412 -12.46 -11.47 18.33
C ILE A 412 -12.24 -12.70 17.44
N GLY A 413 -11.19 -12.72 16.60
CA GLY A 413 -10.96 -13.86 15.72
C GLY A 413 -9.67 -13.84 14.88
N LEU A 414 -8.59 -14.41 15.45
CA LEU A 414 -7.58 -15.23 14.76
C LEU A 414 -6.81 -14.62 13.56
N GLY A 415 -5.60 -14.12 13.83
CA GLY A 415 -4.61 -13.70 12.81
C GLY A 415 -3.14 -13.95 13.20
N VAL A 416 -2.86 -14.89 14.10
CA VAL A 416 -1.50 -15.14 14.63
C VAL A 416 -0.91 -16.42 14.05
N LEU A 417 -0.27 -16.31 12.87
CA LEU A 417 0.80 -17.25 12.45
C LEU A 417 1.74 -16.73 11.33
N GLY A 418 1.50 -15.56 10.73
CA GLY A 418 2.36 -15.01 9.66
C GLY A 418 3.57 -14.19 10.14
N LEU A 419 3.53 -13.62 11.34
CA LEU A 419 4.50 -12.60 11.80
C LEU A 419 5.88 -13.16 12.22
N ALA A 420 6.02 -14.47 12.37
CA ALA A 420 7.25 -15.08 12.90
C ALA A 420 8.43 -15.10 11.91
N LEU A 421 8.19 -15.23 10.60
CA LEU A 421 9.28 -15.29 9.61
C LEU A 421 9.83 -13.90 9.21
N GLY A 422 8.98 -12.86 9.17
CA GLY A 422 9.44 -11.50 8.87
C GLY A 422 10.42 -10.94 9.91
N ALA A 423 10.16 -11.21 11.19
CA ALA A 423 11.03 -10.77 12.29
C ALA A 423 12.40 -11.49 12.31
N ALA A 424 12.46 -12.75 11.84
CA ALA A 424 13.69 -13.54 11.82
C ALA A 424 14.72 -13.01 10.79
N LEU A 425 14.27 -12.54 9.63
CA LEU A 425 15.13 -11.96 8.60
C LEU A 425 15.69 -10.58 9.01
N MET A 426 14.91 -9.77 9.74
CA MET A 426 15.40 -8.49 10.28
C MET A 426 16.42 -8.68 11.41
N ARG A 427 16.22 -9.66 12.31
CA ARG A 427 17.20 -9.95 13.38
C ARG A 427 18.57 -10.41 12.86
N ARG A 428 18.64 -10.99 11.65
CA ARG A 428 19.91 -11.45 11.06
C ARG A 428 20.75 -10.32 10.43
N ARG A 429 20.21 -9.12 10.28
CA ARG A 429 20.93 -7.91 9.79
C ARG A 429 21.46 -6.99 10.90
N GLN A 430 21.33 -7.36 12.18
CA GLN A 430 21.83 -6.56 13.32
C GLN A 430 22.86 -7.29 14.19
N GLN A 431 23.50 -8.34 13.65
CA GLN A 431 24.62 -9.06 14.28
C GLN A 431 25.75 -9.38 13.28
N ALA A 432 25.91 -8.54 12.26
CA ALA A 432 27.03 -8.52 11.32
C ALA A 432 27.51 -7.08 11.16
#